data_AF-A0A7C6LQL5-F1
#
_entry.id   AF-A0A7C6LQL5-F1
#
_cell.length_a   1.000
_cell.length_b   1.000
_cell.length_c   1.000
_cell.angle_alpha   90.00
_cell.angle_beta   90.00
_cell.angle_gamma   90.00
#
_symmetry.space_group_name_H-M   'P 1'
#
loop_
_entity.id
_entity.type
_entity.pdbx_description
1 polymer ?
#
loop_
_entity_poly.entity_id
_entity_poly.type
_entity_poly.pdbx_seq_one_letter_code
_entity_poly.pdbx_strand_id
1 'polypeptide(L)'
;MKIIVACDRRWGIGSEGKLLTHISTDLKRFKEITNNNIVVYGRKTLATFPYSQPLANRINVILTSNPDFYAFPAHVVNSLQQLFPFLAKLKGEDADREVFVIGGASVYDQLLPYCDEVLLTEIDAEFSADSFFPDISAQRKWAKISETSWLEENGVRFRYVTYQKHRELRLKRLYLNDAAKIRELGLPCLTGSLREIRAKLNPLVKEAHSKMYTIYDDEELIGVARLAYPLLNSNLPYLSWQTLHSLTPADVDAIIDNVLEQNINILRLEVVAAEMLPESVKEEFTFGIALDDLYPAYRRSVYRPERSDTDIAFIPFSPFGYIVLCGGRPEGQITGVDFWREDEALSDPELLAAAKLLGLADICGRPVIKDNIIYVKRSEQRYLSEVAESIVAYLTGAGSTPEADYISLQATDFQRKVWQEIAKIPYGRISTYEEIAEKIAPEGENHRNYSRAVGNACGANPLPIIIPCHRVIGKNRSLVGFTGGLDIKDHLLNLEMQYAQNVR
;
A
#
# COMPACT_ATOMS: atom_id res chain seq x y z
N MET A 1 20.69 0.30 0.29
CA MET A 1 21.99 -0.43 0.06
C MET A 1 21.91 -1.82 0.70
N LYS A 2 22.89 -2.71 0.47
CA LYS A 2 22.95 -4.04 1.09
C LYS A 2 24.16 -4.17 2.02
N ILE A 3 24.02 -4.89 3.13
CA ILE A 3 25.15 -5.34 3.94
C ILE A 3 25.45 -6.79 3.62
N ILE A 4 26.74 -7.15 3.60
CA ILE A 4 27.18 -8.55 3.61
C ILE A 4 28.18 -8.74 4.75
N VAL A 5 27.85 -9.64 5.67
CA VAL A 5 28.60 -9.78 6.92
C VAL A 5 28.59 -11.24 7.39
N ALA A 6 29.68 -11.68 8.00
CA ALA A 6 29.76 -12.97 8.69
C ALA A 6 29.86 -12.72 10.20
N CYS A 7 28.96 -13.32 10.97
CA CYS A 7 28.88 -13.15 12.41
C CYS A 7 28.88 -14.49 13.13
N ASP A 8 29.49 -14.53 14.31
CA ASP A 8 29.31 -15.62 15.28
C ASP A 8 28.00 -15.46 16.08
N ARG A 9 27.72 -16.39 17.01
CA ARG A 9 26.49 -16.36 17.83
C ARG A 9 26.34 -15.10 18.71
N ARG A 10 27.42 -14.36 18.94
CA ARG A 10 27.42 -13.10 19.71
C ARG A 10 27.54 -11.86 18.83
N TRP A 11 27.27 -12.00 17.53
CA TRP A 11 27.40 -10.93 16.54
C TRP A 11 28.83 -10.39 16.39
N GLY A 12 29.83 -11.16 16.79
CA GLY A 12 31.24 -10.84 16.57
C GLY A 12 31.60 -10.98 15.09
N ILE A 13 32.38 -10.04 14.56
CA ILE A 13 32.81 -10.03 13.14
C ILE A 13 34.34 -10.13 12.96
N GLY A 14 35.11 -9.87 14.02
CA GLY A 14 36.57 -9.92 13.93
C GLY A 14 37.27 -9.70 15.27
N SER A 15 38.57 -9.99 15.27
CA SER A 15 39.47 -9.81 16.40
C SER A 15 40.86 -9.44 15.92
N GLU A 16 41.48 -8.42 16.52
CA GLU A 16 42.84 -7.94 16.22
C GLU A 16 43.07 -7.67 14.73
N GLY A 17 42.04 -7.19 14.02
CA GLY A 17 42.09 -6.92 12.58
C GLY A 17 42.07 -8.17 11.69
N LYS A 18 41.67 -9.33 12.22
CA LYS A 18 41.46 -10.57 11.46
C LYS A 18 40.00 -11.00 11.52
N LEU A 19 39.59 -11.78 10.51
CA LEU A 19 38.33 -12.51 10.53
C LEU A 19 38.35 -13.54 11.67
N LEU A 20 37.19 -13.81 12.27
CA LEU A 20 37.08 -14.79 13.37
C LEU A 20 37.44 -16.22 12.93
N THR A 21 37.12 -16.56 11.69
CA THR A 21 37.43 -17.86 11.09
C THR A 21 37.48 -17.75 9.56
N HIS A 22 38.13 -18.71 8.92
CA HIS A 22 38.27 -18.77 7.46
C HIS A 22 37.33 -19.83 6.87
N ILE A 23 36.30 -19.38 6.17
CA ILE A 23 35.32 -20.23 5.47
C ILE A 23 35.43 -19.96 3.97
N SER A 24 36.03 -20.88 3.23
CA SER A 24 36.38 -20.72 1.81
C SER A 24 35.12 -20.59 0.95
N THR A 25 34.08 -21.37 1.28
CA THR A 25 32.79 -21.32 0.59
C THR A 25 32.11 -19.95 0.78
N ASP A 26 32.19 -19.36 1.97
CA ASP A 26 31.66 -18.01 2.24
C ASP A 26 32.44 -16.92 1.48
N LEU A 27 33.77 -17.00 1.46
CA LEU A 27 34.60 -16.07 0.67
C LEU A 27 34.29 -16.17 -0.84
N LYS A 28 34.02 -17.37 -1.34
CA LYS A 28 33.59 -17.58 -2.72
C LYS A 28 32.24 -16.92 -3.00
N ARG A 29 31.25 -17.15 -2.12
CA ARG A 29 29.93 -16.51 -2.19
C ARG A 29 30.04 -14.98 -2.13
N PHE A 30 30.81 -14.45 -1.20
CA PHE A 30 31.09 -13.02 -1.08
C PHE A 30 31.67 -12.45 -2.38
N LYS A 31 32.66 -13.13 -2.96
CA LYS A 31 33.27 -12.71 -4.22
C LYS A 31 32.25 -12.72 -5.36
N GLU A 32 31.43 -13.77 -5.48
CA GLU A 32 30.42 -13.90 -6.53
C GLU A 32 29.34 -12.80 -6.43
N ILE A 33 28.80 -12.55 -5.24
CA ILE A 33 27.76 -11.54 -5.00
C ILE A 33 28.28 -10.12 -5.26
N THR A 34 29.49 -9.82 -4.78
CA THR A 34 30.05 -8.46 -4.87
C THR A 34 30.74 -8.17 -6.20
N ASN A 35 30.92 -9.15 -7.08
CA ASN A 35 31.64 -8.97 -8.34
C ASN A 35 30.94 -7.94 -9.25
N ASN A 36 31.72 -7.09 -9.92
CA ASN A 36 31.26 -5.99 -10.78
C ASN A 36 30.42 -4.91 -10.08
N ASN A 37 30.27 -4.98 -8.76
CA ASN A 37 29.47 -4.07 -7.96
C ASN A 37 30.34 -3.08 -7.15
N ILE A 38 29.67 -2.17 -6.43
CA ILE A 38 30.30 -1.18 -5.57
C ILE A 38 30.42 -1.78 -4.17
N VAL A 39 31.61 -1.67 -3.56
CA VAL A 39 31.86 -2.11 -2.19
C VAL A 39 32.31 -0.93 -1.33
N VAL A 40 31.65 -0.74 -0.18
CA VAL A 40 31.92 0.34 0.77
C VAL A 40 32.50 -0.25 2.05
N TYR A 41 33.68 0.23 2.45
CA TYR A 41 34.33 -0.25 3.66
C TYR A 41 35.29 0.74 4.31
N GLY A 42 35.72 0.43 5.54
CA GLY A 42 36.61 1.29 6.31
C GLY A 42 38.08 1.09 5.98
N ARG A 43 38.90 2.10 6.29
CA ARG A 43 40.38 2.03 6.18
C ARG A 43 40.97 0.79 6.88
N LYS A 44 40.49 0.47 8.08
CA LYS A 44 40.96 -0.69 8.86
C LYS A 44 40.68 -2.01 8.12
N THR A 45 39.54 -2.12 7.45
CA THR A 45 39.18 -3.29 6.63
C THR A 45 40.10 -3.45 5.43
N LEU A 46 40.50 -2.36 4.77
CA LEU A 46 41.50 -2.46 3.68
C LEU A 46 42.80 -3.09 4.18
N ALA A 47 43.25 -2.73 5.38
CA ALA A 47 44.51 -3.22 5.94
C ALA A 47 44.50 -4.73 6.19
N THR A 48 43.32 -5.37 6.26
CA THR A 48 43.18 -6.82 6.44
C THR A 48 43.19 -7.60 5.12
N PHE A 49 43.04 -6.91 3.98
CA PHE A 49 43.04 -7.56 2.67
C PHE A 49 44.45 -8.01 2.27
N PRO A 50 44.57 -9.05 1.41
CA PRO A 50 45.85 -9.49 0.87
C PRO A 50 46.63 -8.31 0.27
N TYR A 51 47.85 -8.09 0.75
CA TYR A 51 48.74 -6.98 0.37
C TYR A 51 48.13 -5.58 0.56
N SER A 52 47.08 -5.46 1.39
CA SER A 52 46.29 -4.24 1.59
C SER A 52 45.78 -3.61 0.29
N GLN A 53 45.51 -4.47 -0.70
CA GLN A 53 45.04 -4.04 -2.01
C GLN A 53 43.52 -4.04 -2.08
N PRO A 54 42.91 -3.04 -2.76
CA PRO A 54 41.49 -3.06 -3.08
C PRO A 54 41.06 -4.31 -3.83
N LEU A 55 39.80 -4.67 -3.69
CA LEU A 55 39.25 -5.91 -4.24
C LEU A 55 39.12 -5.81 -5.77
N ALA A 56 39.71 -6.75 -6.52
CA ALA A 56 39.64 -6.78 -7.99
C ALA A 56 38.19 -6.90 -8.51
N ASN A 57 37.95 -6.37 -9.72
CA ASN A 57 36.65 -6.35 -10.42
C ASN A 57 35.50 -5.72 -9.63
N ARG A 58 35.82 -4.74 -8.78
CA ARG A 58 34.86 -4.00 -7.95
C ARG A 58 35.23 -2.54 -7.89
N ILE A 59 34.24 -1.68 -7.76
CA ILE A 59 34.47 -0.27 -7.45
C ILE A 59 34.61 -0.17 -5.93
N ASN A 60 35.82 0.09 -5.47
CA ASN A 60 36.13 0.13 -4.04
C ASN A 60 35.99 1.55 -3.52
N VAL A 61 35.16 1.73 -2.49
CA VAL A 61 34.92 3.02 -1.84
C VAL A 61 35.29 2.91 -0.36
N ILE A 62 36.27 3.72 0.07
CA ILE A 62 36.81 3.69 1.42
C ILE A 62 36.31 4.90 2.20
N LEU A 63 35.57 4.65 3.28
CA LEU A 63 35.13 5.67 4.23
C LEU A 63 36.16 5.82 5.35
N THR A 64 36.72 7.03 5.52
CA THR A 64 37.77 7.31 6.51
C THR A 64 37.76 8.76 6.97
N SER A 65 37.91 8.99 8.28
CA SER A 65 38.03 10.34 8.84
C SER A 65 39.40 10.99 8.56
N ASN A 66 40.38 10.24 8.06
CA ASN A 66 41.70 10.77 7.70
C ASN A 66 41.66 11.39 6.28
N PRO A 67 41.76 12.73 6.14
CA PRO A 67 41.71 13.41 4.85
C PRO A 67 42.93 13.12 3.97
N ASP A 68 44.07 12.76 4.56
CA ASP A 68 45.33 12.50 3.85
C ASP A 68 45.45 11.04 3.40
N PHE A 69 44.44 10.21 3.66
CA PHE A 69 44.46 8.80 3.28
C PHE A 69 44.23 8.64 1.78
N TYR A 70 45.13 7.91 1.12
CA TYR A 70 45.04 7.59 -0.31
C TYR A 70 45.22 6.09 -0.53
N ALA A 71 44.42 5.52 -1.43
CA ALA A 71 44.53 4.11 -1.80
C ALA A 71 44.10 3.93 -3.26
N PHE A 72 45.05 3.76 -4.19
CA PHE A 72 44.74 3.44 -5.58
C PHE A 72 44.60 1.91 -5.75
N PRO A 73 43.62 1.41 -6.55
CA PRO A 73 42.64 2.13 -7.36
C PRO A 73 41.30 2.44 -6.66
N ALA A 74 41.24 2.44 -5.32
CA ALA A 74 40.01 2.76 -4.60
C ALA A 74 39.71 4.26 -4.57
N HIS A 75 38.43 4.59 -4.41
CA HIS A 75 37.97 5.95 -4.13
C HIS A 75 37.90 6.16 -2.64
N VAL A 76 38.36 7.32 -2.15
CA VAL A 76 38.34 7.66 -0.72
C VAL A 76 37.33 8.80 -0.49
N VAL A 77 36.49 8.63 0.51
CA VAL A 77 35.53 9.64 0.97
C VAL A 77 35.65 9.84 2.48
N ASN A 78 35.44 11.08 2.95
CA ASN A 78 35.72 11.44 4.34
C ASN A 78 34.51 11.58 5.24
N SER A 79 33.31 11.51 4.68
CA SER A 79 32.07 11.61 5.44
C SER A 79 30.89 11.01 4.68
N LEU A 80 29.77 10.80 5.38
CA LEU A 80 28.52 10.38 4.76
C LEU A 80 28.00 11.42 3.74
N GLN A 81 28.21 12.71 4.01
CA GLN A 81 27.84 13.79 3.10
C GLN A 81 28.62 13.75 1.78
N GLN A 82 29.83 13.19 1.76
CA GLN A 82 30.57 12.94 0.52
C GLN A 82 30.22 11.58 -0.09
N LEU A 83 30.01 10.56 0.75
CA LEU A 83 29.70 9.20 0.32
C LEU A 83 28.43 9.15 -0.52
N PHE A 84 27.30 9.70 -0.04
CA PHE A 84 26.02 9.54 -0.73
C PHE A 84 25.98 10.18 -2.13
N PRO A 85 26.42 11.44 -2.33
CA PRO A 85 26.50 12.01 -3.68
C PRO A 85 27.44 11.22 -4.60
N PHE A 86 28.53 10.68 -4.04
CA PHE A 86 29.46 9.87 -4.80
C PHE A 86 28.85 8.53 -5.24
N LEU A 87 28.16 7.84 -4.34
CA LEU A 87 27.42 6.61 -4.66
C LEU A 87 26.31 6.88 -5.69
N ALA A 88 25.58 7.98 -5.55
CA ALA A 88 24.56 8.40 -6.51
C ALA A 88 25.15 8.64 -7.91
N LYS A 89 26.34 9.26 -8.00
CA LYS A 89 27.07 9.42 -9.26
C LYS A 89 27.42 8.06 -9.87
N LEU A 90 28.01 7.15 -9.10
CA LEU A 90 28.39 5.81 -9.59
C LEU A 90 27.19 4.99 -10.07
N LYS A 91 26.08 5.09 -9.35
CA LYS A 91 24.79 4.49 -9.74
C LYS A 91 24.18 5.14 -10.99
N GLY A 92 24.45 6.43 -11.22
CA GLY A 92 24.03 7.12 -12.44
C GLY A 92 24.80 6.68 -13.68
N GLU A 93 26.04 6.21 -13.53
CA GLU A 93 26.85 5.66 -14.63
C GLU A 93 26.40 4.25 -15.03
N ASP A 94 25.87 3.48 -14.08
CA ASP A 94 25.44 2.10 -14.27
C ASP A 94 24.40 1.72 -13.18
N ALA A 95 23.13 1.70 -13.57
CA ALA A 95 22.00 1.53 -12.65
C ALA A 95 21.94 0.12 -12.04
N ASP A 96 22.44 -0.88 -12.77
CA ASP A 96 22.40 -2.30 -12.40
C ASP A 96 23.39 -2.65 -11.28
N ARG A 97 24.41 -1.80 -11.05
CA ARG A 97 25.41 -2.04 -9.99
C ARG A 97 24.83 -1.98 -8.61
N GLU A 98 24.96 -3.01 -7.79
CA GLU A 98 24.57 -2.93 -6.39
C GLU A 98 25.64 -2.27 -5.51
N VAL A 99 25.22 -1.78 -4.35
CA VAL A 99 26.13 -1.21 -3.32
C VAL A 99 26.13 -2.12 -2.11
N PHE A 100 27.28 -2.71 -1.82
CA PHE A 100 27.51 -3.59 -0.69
C PHE A 100 28.38 -2.91 0.37
N VAL A 101 27.85 -2.78 1.58
CA VAL A 101 28.64 -2.41 2.76
C VAL A 101 29.27 -3.68 3.30
N ILE A 102 30.61 -3.70 3.35
CA ILE A 102 31.40 -4.89 3.71
C ILE A 102 32.21 -4.69 5.00
N GLY A 103 31.87 -3.65 5.77
CA GLY A 103 32.38 -3.38 7.11
C GLY A 103 33.56 -2.41 7.16
N GLY A 104 34.31 -2.32 8.26
CA GLY A 104 34.14 -3.02 9.53
C GLY A 104 33.10 -2.38 10.45
N ALA A 105 33.16 -2.71 11.74
CA ALA A 105 32.18 -2.32 12.77
C ALA A 105 31.70 -0.87 12.65
N SER A 106 32.63 0.10 12.68
CA SER A 106 32.27 1.53 12.61
C SER A 106 31.55 1.93 11.32
N VAL A 107 31.82 1.24 10.21
CA VAL A 107 31.16 1.49 8.93
C VAL A 107 29.77 0.84 8.92
N TYR A 108 29.64 -0.37 9.49
CA TYR A 108 28.33 -0.98 9.71
C TYR A 108 27.44 -0.10 10.59
N ASP A 109 27.94 0.38 11.72
CA ASP A 109 27.19 1.26 12.62
C ASP A 109 26.67 2.52 11.91
N GLN A 110 27.52 3.13 11.07
CA GLN A 110 27.16 4.34 10.31
C GLN A 110 26.20 4.08 9.15
N LEU A 111 26.29 2.92 8.49
CA LEU A 111 25.56 2.65 7.24
C LEU A 111 24.37 1.71 7.38
N LEU A 112 24.24 0.97 8.49
CA LEU A 112 23.10 0.08 8.74
C LEU A 112 21.74 0.79 8.63
N PRO A 113 21.54 2.04 9.11
CA PRO A 113 20.27 2.75 8.92
C PRO A 113 19.87 2.94 7.44
N TYR A 114 20.87 2.98 6.55
CA TYR A 114 20.76 3.25 5.11
C TYR A 114 20.72 1.96 4.25
N CYS A 115 20.60 0.79 4.90
CA CYS A 115 20.54 -0.51 4.23
C CYS A 115 19.15 -1.14 4.34
N ASP A 116 18.74 -1.83 3.28
CA ASP A 116 17.42 -2.43 3.12
C ASP A 116 17.47 -3.95 3.26
N GLU A 117 18.66 -4.53 3.13
CA GLU A 117 18.91 -5.97 3.18
C GLU A 117 20.24 -6.26 3.88
N VAL A 118 20.26 -7.33 4.69
CA VAL A 118 21.48 -7.89 5.30
C VAL A 118 21.64 -9.34 4.88
N LEU A 119 22.71 -9.60 4.14
CA LEU A 119 23.17 -10.93 3.75
C LEU A 119 24.13 -11.44 4.83
N LEU A 120 23.57 -12.16 5.80
CA LEU A 120 24.30 -12.68 6.95
C LEU A 120 24.81 -14.09 6.69
N THR A 121 26.09 -14.32 6.96
CA THR A 121 26.64 -15.66 7.20
C THR A 121 26.67 -15.89 8.71
N GLU A 122 25.71 -16.68 9.19
CA GLU A 122 25.55 -17.00 10.61
C GLU A 122 26.43 -18.21 10.96
N ILE A 123 27.41 -18.02 11.82
CA ILE A 123 28.36 -19.04 12.25
C ILE A 123 27.93 -19.58 13.61
N ASP A 124 27.77 -20.91 13.70
CA ASP A 124 27.30 -21.62 14.87
C ASP A 124 28.41 -21.85 15.91
N ALA A 125 29.14 -20.78 16.25
CA ALA A 125 30.24 -20.79 17.19
C ALA A 125 30.30 -19.48 17.98
N GLU A 126 31.13 -19.44 19.02
CA GLU A 126 31.43 -18.23 19.79
C GLU A 126 32.94 -18.05 19.82
N PHE A 127 33.43 -16.97 19.23
CA PHE A 127 34.84 -16.64 19.20
C PHE A 127 35.14 -15.46 20.14
N SER A 128 36.42 -15.24 20.43
CA SER A 128 36.85 -13.99 21.07
C SER A 128 36.85 -12.89 20.01
N ALA A 129 35.89 -11.97 20.06
CA ALA A 129 35.76 -10.86 19.12
C ALA A 129 35.97 -9.51 19.82
N ASP A 130 36.61 -8.55 19.13
CA ASP A 130 36.76 -7.15 19.57
C ASP A 130 35.90 -6.17 18.75
N SER A 131 35.32 -6.67 17.67
CA SER A 131 34.53 -5.93 16.71
C SER A 131 33.22 -6.67 16.49
N PHE A 132 32.10 -5.95 16.55
CA PHE A 132 30.77 -6.52 16.51
C PHE A 132 29.94 -5.87 15.40
N PHE A 133 29.01 -6.63 14.83
CA PHE A 133 27.90 -6.09 14.04
C PHE A 133 26.71 -5.82 14.98
N PRO A 134 25.90 -4.77 14.76
CA PRO A 134 24.70 -4.55 15.56
C PRO A 134 23.74 -5.75 15.47
N ASP A 135 23.26 -6.25 16.61
CA ASP A 135 22.25 -7.31 16.63
C ASP A 135 20.93 -6.77 16.05
N ILE A 136 20.62 -7.22 14.83
CA ILE A 136 19.38 -6.88 14.13
C ILE A 136 18.28 -7.90 14.37
N SER A 137 18.57 -9.09 14.91
CA SER A 137 17.57 -10.15 15.09
C SER A 137 16.51 -9.81 16.14
N ALA A 138 16.87 -8.99 17.13
CA ALA A 138 15.94 -8.50 18.15
C ALA A 138 15.16 -7.25 17.72
N GLN A 139 15.49 -6.65 16.56
CA GLN A 139 14.89 -5.40 16.11
C GLN A 139 13.64 -5.66 15.27
N ARG A 140 12.49 -5.09 15.66
CA ARG A 140 11.20 -5.27 14.95
C ARG A 140 11.24 -4.87 13.48
N LYS A 141 12.10 -3.92 13.11
CA LYS A 141 12.25 -3.42 11.73
C LYS A 141 12.99 -4.36 10.79
N TRP A 142 13.52 -5.49 11.27
CA TRP A 142 14.19 -6.48 10.45
C TRP A 142 13.46 -7.81 10.54
N ALA A 143 13.06 -8.38 9.40
CA ALA A 143 12.54 -9.74 9.35
C ALA A 143 13.49 -10.65 8.58
N LYS A 144 13.63 -11.87 9.07
CA LYS A 144 14.29 -12.95 8.35
C LYS A 144 13.37 -13.42 7.23
N ILE A 145 13.80 -13.24 5.98
CA ILE A 145 13.00 -13.63 4.79
C ILE A 145 13.46 -14.94 4.16
N SER A 146 14.71 -15.37 4.42
CA SER A 146 15.21 -16.66 3.97
C SER A 146 16.37 -17.14 4.84
N GLU A 147 16.53 -18.47 4.91
CA GLU A 147 17.70 -19.12 5.47
C GLU A 147 17.99 -20.44 4.75
N THR A 148 19.26 -20.82 4.67
CA THR A 148 19.67 -22.14 4.17
C THR A 148 19.72 -23.16 5.30
N SER A 149 19.78 -24.45 4.94
CA SER A 149 20.22 -25.48 5.89
C SER A 149 21.64 -25.18 6.39
N TRP A 150 21.97 -25.70 7.57
CA TRP A 150 23.33 -25.65 8.10
C TRP A 150 24.31 -26.36 7.16
N LEU A 151 25.41 -25.68 6.87
CA LEU A 151 26.58 -26.15 6.16
C LEU A 151 27.73 -26.34 7.15
N GLU A 152 28.73 -27.12 6.77
CA GLU A 152 29.93 -27.32 7.59
C GLU A 152 31.17 -27.35 6.70
N GLU A 153 32.20 -26.57 7.07
CA GLU A 153 33.51 -26.55 6.42
C GLU A 153 34.59 -26.48 7.50
N ASN A 154 35.59 -27.37 7.45
CA ASN A 154 36.72 -27.38 8.38
C ASN A 154 36.31 -27.36 9.87
N GLY A 155 35.22 -28.05 10.23
CA GLY A 155 34.69 -28.09 11.60
C GLY A 155 33.96 -26.82 12.05
N VAL A 156 33.74 -25.87 11.14
CA VAL A 156 32.93 -24.66 11.36
C VAL A 156 31.57 -24.86 10.71
N ARG A 157 30.53 -24.84 11.53
CA ARG A 157 29.14 -24.92 11.08
C ARG A 157 28.58 -23.52 10.86
N PHE A 158 27.93 -23.29 9.73
CA PHE A 158 27.39 -21.97 9.37
C PHE A 158 26.17 -22.10 8.43
N ARG A 159 25.41 -21.02 8.24
CA ARG A 159 24.33 -20.94 7.24
C ARG A 159 24.22 -19.53 6.68
N TYR A 160 23.53 -19.38 5.55
CA TYR A 160 23.21 -18.07 4.99
C TYR A 160 21.81 -17.67 5.41
N VAL A 161 21.66 -16.42 5.84
CA VAL A 161 20.41 -15.83 6.28
C VAL A 161 20.25 -14.48 5.62
N THR A 162 19.09 -14.21 5.03
CA THR A 162 18.76 -12.88 4.52
C THR A 162 17.75 -12.21 5.43
N TYR A 163 18.10 -11.03 5.92
CA TYR A 163 17.16 -10.13 6.57
C TYR A 163 16.75 -9.01 5.61
N GLN A 164 15.46 -8.73 5.57
CA GLN A 164 14.87 -7.58 4.88
C GLN A 164 14.43 -6.55 5.93
N LYS A 165 14.70 -5.28 5.68
CA LYS A 165 14.17 -4.19 6.50
C LYS A 165 12.68 -4.02 6.17
N HIS A 166 11.80 -4.22 7.16
CA HIS A 166 10.40 -3.82 7.07
C HIS A 166 10.28 -2.38 7.54
N ARG A 167 9.62 -1.57 6.72
CA ARG A 167 9.32 -0.17 7.03
C ARG A 167 7.83 -0.01 7.22
N GLU A 168 7.44 0.50 8.37
CA GLU A 168 6.11 1.07 8.57
C GLU A 168 6.22 2.58 8.43
N LEU A 169 5.95 3.08 7.23
CA LEU A 169 6.00 4.51 6.99
C LEU A 169 4.72 5.19 7.49
N ARG A 170 4.92 6.24 8.29
CA ARG A 170 3.82 7.07 8.83
C ARG A 170 4.02 8.52 8.46
N LEU A 171 2.95 9.13 7.96
CA LEU A 171 2.95 10.57 7.64
C LEU A 171 2.29 11.38 8.75
N LYS A 172 3.01 12.38 9.27
CA LYS A 172 2.45 13.38 10.20
C LYS A 172 2.42 14.74 9.52
N ARG A 173 1.34 15.49 9.69
CA ARG A 173 1.22 16.86 9.18
C ARG A 173 2.40 17.72 9.65
N LEU A 174 3.07 18.38 8.71
CA LEU A 174 4.21 19.24 9.00
C LEU A 174 3.74 20.68 9.27
N TYR A 175 4.22 21.26 10.36
CA TYR A 175 3.99 22.66 10.73
C TYR A 175 5.31 23.43 10.86
N LEU A 176 5.23 24.76 10.90
CA LEU A 176 6.42 25.63 11.04
C LEU A 176 7.23 25.37 12.32
N ASN A 177 6.60 24.83 13.36
CA ASN A 177 7.28 24.45 14.60
C ASN A 177 8.18 23.22 14.43
N ASP A 178 7.96 22.39 13.40
CA ASP A 178 8.78 21.22 13.09
C ASP A 178 10.09 21.57 12.38
N ALA A 179 10.30 22.84 12.01
CA ALA A 179 11.50 23.30 11.31
C ALA A 179 12.81 22.96 12.04
N ALA A 180 12.80 22.86 13.36
CA ALA A 180 13.97 22.46 14.14
C ALA A 180 14.34 20.98 13.91
N LYS A 181 13.35 20.08 13.91
CA LYS A 181 13.53 18.65 13.63
C LYS A 181 13.95 18.42 12.18
N ILE A 182 13.33 19.13 11.24
CA ILE A 182 13.66 19.06 9.81
C ILE A 182 15.11 19.49 9.57
N ARG A 183 15.60 20.51 10.29
CA ARG A 183 16.99 20.93 10.20
C ARG A 183 17.96 19.82 10.59
N GLU A 184 17.61 19.02 11.61
CA GLU A 184 18.46 17.92 12.09
C GLU A 184 18.59 16.80 11.04
N LEU A 185 17.64 16.66 10.11
CA LEU A 185 17.76 15.72 8.98
C LEU A 185 18.89 16.08 8.02
N GLY A 186 19.21 17.36 7.86
CA GLY A 186 20.24 17.79 6.90
C GLY A 186 19.88 17.51 5.44
N LEU A 187 18.59 17.50 5.09
CA LEU A 187 18.13 17.31 3.70
C LEU A 187 18.70 18.40 2.79
N PRO A 188 19.24 18.08 1.59
CA PRO A 188 20.00 19.02 0.75
C PRO A 188 19.29 20.35 0.48
N CYS A 189 17.98 20.35 0.18
CA CYS A 189 17.24 21.58 -0.12
C CYS A 189 16.75 22.34 1.13
N LEU A 190 16.75 21.69 2.30
CA LEU A 190 16.35 22.23 3.60
C LEU A 190 17.55 22.42 4.54
N THR A 191 18.71 22.74 3.97
CA THR A 191 19.91 23.16 4.71
C THR A 191 19.88 24.65 5.05
N GLY A 192 20.57 25.03 6.13
CA GLY A 192 20.74 26.40 6.60
C GLY A 192 20.40 26.61 8.08
N SER A 193 20.42 27.87 8.50
CA SER A 193 19.94 28.29 9.82
C SER A 193 18.44 28.01 9.99
N LEU A 194 17.97 27.91 11.24
CA LEU A 194 16.54 27.70 11.53
C LEU A 194 15.66 28.80 10.91
N ARG A 195 16.19 30.03 10.79
CA ARG A 195 15.52 31.16 10.15
C ARG A 195 15.35 30.94 8.64
N GLU A 196 16.40 30.48 7.97
CA GLU A 196 16.38 30.19 6.52
C GLU A 196 15.46 29.03 6.19
N ILE A 197 15.50 27.96 6.99
CA ILE A 197 14.59 26.81 6.83
C ILE A 197 13.14 27.24 7.02
N ARG A 198 12.82 28.03 8.06
CA ARG A 198 11.48 28.58 8.24
C ARG A 198 11.07 29.47 7.06
N ALA A 199 11.98 30.28 6.51
CA ALA A 199 11.68 31.11 5.34
C ALA A 199 11.34 30.27 4.10
N LYS A 200 12.04 29.14 3.89
CA LYS A 200 11.73 28.16 2.83
C LYS A 200 10.39 27.44 3.04
N LEU A 201 10.09 27.03 4.28
CA LEU A 201 8.86 26.28 4.62
C LEU A 201 7.60 27.15 4.67
N ASN A 202 7.71 28.41 5.10
CA ASN A 202 6.58 29.31 5.32
C ASN A 202 5.65 29.50 4.10
N PRO A 203 6.14 29.77 2.88
CA PRO A 203 5.24 29.85 1.71
C PRO A 203 4.56 28.51 1.42
N LEU A 204 5.28 27.39 1.57
CA LEU A 204 4.79 26.04 1.27
C LEU A 204 3.72 25.58 2.27
N VAL A 205 3.86 25.93 3.54
CA VAL A 205 2.89 25.59 4.61
C VAL A 205 1.65 26.48 4.58
N LYS A 206 1.80 27.75 4.13
CA LYS A 206 0.70 28.72 4.05
C LYS A 206 -0.08 28.70 2.74
N GLU A 207 0.43 28.04 1.71
CA GLU A 207 -0.28 27.83 0.46
C GLU A 207 -1.56 27.04 0.75
N ALA A 208 -2.72 27.69 0.59
CA ALA A 208 -4.00 27.24 1.12
C ALA A 208 -4.43 25.82 0.69
N HIS A 209 -3.94 25.37 -0.47
CA HIS A 209 -4.26 24.06 -1.04
C HIS A 209 -3.14 23.04 -0.82
N SER A 210 -1.88 23.47 -0.70
CA SER A 210 -0.75 22.56 -0.52
C SER A 210 -0.64 22.06 0.92
N LYS A 211 -0.08 20.87 1.03
CA LYS A 211 -0.02 20.08 2.24
C LYS A 211 1.38 19.50 2.38
N MET A 212 2.02 19.71 3.52
CA MET A 212 3.31 19.09 3.80
C MET A 212 3.21 18.08 4.94
N TYR A 213 4.02 17.04 4.86
CA TYR A 213 4.09 15.95 5.81
C TYR A 213 5.54 15.68 6.18
N THR A 214 5.73 15.19 7.39
CA THR A 214 6.95 14.54 7.86
C THR A 214 6.77 13.03 7.70
N ILE A 215 7.80 12.35 7.18
CA ILE A 215 7.80 10.91 6.94
C ILE A 215 8.59 10.27 8.07
N TYR A 216 7.95 9.36 8.80
CA TYR A 216 8.59 8.56 9.84
C TYR A 216 8.71 7.10 9.38
N ASP A 217 9.86 6.50 9.64
CA ASP A 217 10.07 5.04 9.64
C ASP A 217 10.01 4.63 11.13
N ASP A 218 8.88 4.05 11.55
CA ASP A 218 8.55 3.86 12.97
C ASP A 218 8.52 5.20 13.74
N GLU A 219 9.47 5.45 14.66
CA GLU A 219 9.62 6.72 15.38
C GLU A 219 10.73 7.62 14.82
N GLU A 220 11.49 7.13 13.84
CA GLU A 220 12.62 7.85 13.25
C GLU A 220 12.11 8.79 12.15
N LEU A 221 12.39 10.09 12.25
CA LEU A 221 12.10 11.04 11.19
C LEU A 221 13.08 10.82 10.04
N ILE A 222 12.59 10.37 8.89
CA ILE A 222 13.43 10.03 7.73
C ILE A 222 13.26 10.99 6.55
N GLY A 223 12.28 11.89 6.58
CA GLY A 223 12.06 12.78 5.45
C GLY A 223 10.84 13.68 5.55
N VAL A 224 10.54 14.32 4.42
CA VAL A 224 9.38 15.18 4.23
C VAL A 224 8.69 14.87 2.90
N ALA A 225 7.37 14.99 2.86
CA ALA A 225 6.57 14.90 1.65
C ALA A 225 5.78 16.19 1.43
N ARG A 226 5.59 16.59 0.16
CA ARG A 226 4.76 17.70 -0.26
C ARG A 226 3.70 17.20 -1.22
N LEU A 227 2.45 17.40 -0.82
CA LEU A 227 1.28 17.30 -1.68
C LEU A 227 0.92 18.72 -2.13
N ALA A 228 1.09 19.01 -3.41
CA ALA A 228 0.87 20.35 -3.96
C ALA A 228 -0.28 20.37 -4.98
N TYR A 229 -0.98 21.50 -5.03
CA TYR A 229 -2.09 21.74 -5.95
C TYR A 229 -1.73 22.92 -6.86
N PRO A 230 -1.38 22.68 -8.13
CA PRO A 230 -1.03 23.75 -9.06
C PRO A 230 -2.20 24.76 -9.17
N LEU A 231 -1.89 26.06 -9.08
CA LEU A 231 -2.88 27.15 -9.13
C LEU A 231 -3.77 27.13 -10.38
N LEU A 232 -3.29 26.53 -11.48
CA LEU A 232 -4.01 26.42 -12.76
C LEU A 232 -4.79 25.11 -12.91
N ASN A 233 -4.66 24.15 -11.97
CA ASN A 233 -5.34 22.86 -12.05
C ASN A 233 -5.47 22.18 -10.67
N SER A 234 -6.42 22.65 -9.85
CA SER A 234 -6.69 22.07 -8.52
C SER A 234 -7.19 20.62 -8.54
N ASN A 235 -7.51 20.07 -9.71
CA ASN A 235 -7.96 18.68 -9.88
C ASN A 235 -6.81 17.70 -10.13
N LEU A 236 -5.57 18.19 -10.24
CA LEU A 236 -4.37 17.37 -10.48
C LEU A 236 -3.32 17.66 -9.40
N PRO A 237 -3.54 17.18 -8.16
CA PRO A 237 -2.51 17.27 -7.14
C PRO A 237 -1.32 16.39 -7.53
N TYR A 238 -0.12 16.84 -7.14
CA TYR A 238 1.08 16.04 -7.23
C TYR A 238 1.73 15.84 -5.86
N LEU A 239 2.32 14.67 -5.66
CA LEU A 239 3.05 14.27 -4.47
C LEU A 239 4.54 14.17 -4.81
N SER A 240 5.37 14.86 -4.04
CA SER A 240 6.83 14.70 -4.06
C SER A 240 7.37 14.50 -2.65
N TRP A 241 8.58 13.96 -2.52
CA TRP A 241 9.22 13.75 -1.23
C TRP A 241 10.73 13.95 -1.28
N GLN A 242 11.31 14.07 -0.10
CA GLN A 242 12.74 13.99 0.14
C GLN A 242 12.99 13.20 1.40
N THR A 243 13.89 12.23 1.33
CA THR A 243 14.20 11.31 2.41
C THR A 243 15.70 11.19 2.60
N LEU A 244 16.14 10.78 3.79
CA LEU A 244 17.54 10.50 4.09
C LEU A 244 18.08 9.29 3.33
N HIS A 245 17.18 8.45 2.83
CA HIS A 245 17.45 7.17 2.20
C HIS A 245 16.56 7.03 0.97
N SER A 246 17.04 6.30 -0.03
CA SER A 246 16.20 5.89 -1.14
C SER A 246 15.02 5.04 -0.65
N LEU A 247 13.88 5.22 -1.30
CA LEU A 247 12.66 4.50 -1.01
C LEU A 247 12.56 3.28 -1.92
N THR A 248 12.14 2.14 -1.36
CA THR A 248 11.72 0.98 -2.14
C THR A 248 10.36 1.23 -2.80
N PRO A 249 9.94 0.45 -3.81
CA PRO A 249 8.59 0.57 -4.37
C PRO A 249 7.48 0.43 -3.31
N ALA A 250 7.67 -0.47 -2.34
CA ALA A 250 6.74 -0.65 -1.23
C ALA A 250 6.69 0.57 -0.31
N ASP A 251 7.84 1.22 -0.05
CA ASP A 251 7.89 2.48 0.70
C ASP A 251 7.13 3.59 -0.02
N VAL A 252 7.31 3.71 -1.34
CA VAL A 252 6.62 4.72 -2.16
C VAL A 252 5.11 4.49 -2.10
N ASP A 253 4.66 3.25 -2.28
CA ASP A 253 3.25 2.88 -2.17
C ASP A 253 2.69 3.19 -0.77
N ALA A 254 3.41 2.88 0.31
CA ALA A 254 3.00 3.20 1.67
C ALA A 254 2.83 4.72 1.90
N ILE A 255 3.71 5.55 1.33
CA ILE A 255 3.56 7.02 1.39
C ILE A 255 2.31 7.46 0.61
N ILE A 256 2.09 6.93 -0.59
CA ILE A 256 0.92 7.25 -1.43
C ILE A 256 -0.37 6.91 -0.68
N ASP A 257 -0.46 5.71 -0.12
CA ASP A 257 -1.63 5.22 0.59
C ASP A 257 -1.92 6.11 1.82
N ASN A 258 -0.90 6.41 2.64
CA ASN A 258 -1.02 7.37 3.75
C ASN A 258 -1.54 8.75 3.30
N VAL A 259 -1.09 9.25 2.15
CA VAL A 259 -1.56 10.54 1.60
C VAL A 259 -3.02 10.45 1.17
N LEU A 260 -3.40 9.40 0.44
CA LEU A 260 -4.77 9.23 -0.05
C LEU A 260 -5.76 9.01 1.10
N GLU A 261 -5.40 8.27 2.14
CA GLU A 261 -6.20 8.09 3.35
C GLU A 261 -6.48 9.43 4.05
N GLN A 262 -5.45 10.28 4.21
CA GLN A 262 -5.61 11.60 4.84
C GLN A 262 -6.30 12.64 3.94
N ASN A 263 -6.58 12.31 2.67
CA ASN A 263 -7.14 13.25 1.69
C ASN A 263 -8.20 12.58 0.80
N ILE A 264 -9.39 12.34 1.38
CA ILE A 264 -10.47 11.56 0.74
C ILE A 264 -10.88 12.05 -0.67
N ASN A 265 -10.76 13.35 -0.92
CA ASN A 265 -11.19 13.99 -2.17
C ASN A 265 -10.16 13.89 -3.31
N ILE A 266 -8.97 13.33 -3.09
CA ILE A 266 -7.99 13.13 -4.15
C ILE A 266 -8.37 11.89 -4.94
N LEU A 267 -8.73 12.08 -6.20
CA LEU A 267 -9.16 10.99 -7.09
C LEU A 267 -8.02 10.48 -7.96
N ARG A 268 -7.16 11.40 -8.37
CA ARG A 268 -5.95 11.18 -9.15
C ARG A 268 -4.82 11.92 -8.45
N LEU A 269 -3.72 11.23 -8.23
CA LEU A 269 -2.50 11.78 -7.66
C LEU A 269 -1.36 11.56 -8.64
N GLU A 270 -0.64 12.63 -8.94
CA GLU A 270 0.61 12.52 -9.70
C GLU A 270 1.78 12.35 -8.75
N VAL A 271 2.36 11.16 -8.74
CA VAL A 271 3.52 10.85 -7.92
C VAL A 271 4.76 11.25 -8.71
N VAL A 272 5.50 12.22 -8.19
CA VAL A 272 6.69 12.81 -8.84
C VAL A 272 7.90 12.46 -7.99
N ALA A 273 8.71 11.51 -8.45
CA ALA A 273 9.97 11.14 -7.82
C ALA A 273 11.15 11.87 -8.46
N ALA A 274 11.93 12.60 -7.67
CA ALA A 274 13.12 13.34 -8.12
C ALA A 274 14.40 12.47 -8.22
N GLU A 275 14.35 11.20 -7.80
CA GLU A 275 15.48 10.28 -7.80
C GLU A 275 15.41 9.27 -8.96
N MET A 276 16.56 8.76 -9.41
CA MET A 276 16.69 7.65 -10.34
C MET A 276 16.05 6.38 -9.77
N LEU A 277 14.85 6.02 -10.23
CA LEU A 277 14.20 4.74 -9.90
C LEU A 277 14.96 3.56 -10.55
N PRO A 278 14.95 2.35 -9.96
CA PRO A 278 15.44 1.13 -10.62
C PRO A 278 14.66 0.83 -11.91
N GLU A 279 15.31 0.27 -12.94
CA GLU A 279 14.69 -0.01 -14.26
C GLU A 279 13.38 -0.82 -14.16
N SER A 280 13.31 -1.78 -13.23
CA SER A 280 12.12 -2.59 -12.95
C SER A 280 10.89 -1.79 -12.50
N VAL A 281 11.08 -0.53 -12.10
CA VAL A 281 10.03 0.38 -11.63
C VAL A 281 9.77 1.49 -12.65
N LYS A 282 10.73 1.77 -13.55
CA LYS A 282 10.62 2.84 -14.55
C LYS A 282 9.50 2.61 -15.58
N GLU A 283 9.14 1.36 -15.87
CA GLU A 283 8.07 1.04 -16.83
C GLU A 283 6.69 1.56 -16.38
N GLU A 284 6.49 1.78 -15.07
CA GLU A 284 5.25 2.33 -14.52
C GLU A 284 5.23 3.87 -14.44
N PHE A 285 6.31 4.56 -14.85
CA PHE A 285 6.49 6.00 -14.70
C PHE A 285 6.83 6.69 -16.04
N THR A 286 6.18 7.82 -16.33
CA THR A 286 6.53 8.70 -17.44
C THR A 286 7.69 9.63 -17.03
N PHE A 287 8.77 9.66 -17.81
CA PHE A 287 9.91 10.55 -17.58
C PHE A 287 9.61 12.00 -17.99
N GLY A 288 9.91 12.98 -17.12
CA GLY A 288 9.72 14.41 -17.40
C GLY A 288 10.68 15.33 -16.62
N ILE A 289 10.49 16.65 -16.74
CA ILE A 289 11.24 17.69 -16.02
C ILE A 289 10.29 18.36 -15.02
N ALA A 290 10.68 18.45 -13.74
CA ALA A 290 9.89 19.15 -12.72
C ALA A 290 9.85 20.67 -12.99
N LEU A 291 8.72 21.30 -12.73
CA LEU A 291 8.45 22.70 -13.12
C LEU A 291 9.22 23.77 -12.33
N ASP A 292 9.89 23.40 -11.23
CA ASP A 292 10.57 24.36 -10.36
C ASP A 292 12.09 24.16 -10.20
N ASP A 293 12.69 23.08 -10.72
CA ASP A 293 14.15 22.90 -10.74
C ASP A 293 14.53 21.80 -11.76
N LEU A 294 15.64 22.02 -12.46
CA LEU A 294 16.22 21.23 -13.58
C LEU A 294 16.64 19.79 -13.20
N TYR A 295 15.75 19.00 -12.60
CA TYR A 295 16.00 17.59 -12.31
C TYR A 295 15.02 16.68 -13.05
N PRO A 296 15.51 15.55 -13.61
CA PRO A 296 14.63 14.54 -14.19
C PRO A 296 13.72 13.97 -13.10
N ALA A 297 12.43 13.89 -13.40
CA ALA A 297 11.43 13.38 -12.49
C ALA A 297 10.64 12.24 -13.14
N TYR A 298 10.44 11.17 -12.39
CA TYR A 298 9.56 10.07 -12.78
C TYR A 298 8.16 10.39 -12.32
N ARG A 299 7.17 10.28 -13.21
CA ARG A 299 5.76 10.56 -12.94
C ARG A 299 4.91 9.30 -13.04
N ARG A 300 4.23 8.91 -11.96
CA ARG A 300 3.20 7.85 -11.96
C ARG A 300 1.86 8.46 -11.60
N SER A 301 0.85 8.24 -12.44
CA SER A 301 -0.53 8.60 -12.10
C SER A 301 -1.11 7.47 -11.25
N VAL A 302 -1.50 7.78 -10.02
CA VAL A 302 -2.19 6.86 -9.13
C VAL A 302 -3.63 7.31 -8.99
N TYR A 303 -4.55 6.37 -9.05
CA TYR A 303 -5.97 6.62 -8.86
C TYR A 303 -6.44 6.01 -7.55
N ARG A 304 -7.12 6.81 -6.72
CA ARG A 304 -7.62 6.37 -5.41
C ARG A 304 -8.47 5.10 -5.48
N PRO A 305 -9.41 4.93 -6.44
CA PRO A 305 -10.22 3.72 -6.51
C PRO A 305 -9.41 2.43 -6.66
N GLU A 306 -8.25 2.48 -7.33
CA GLU A 306 -7.36 1.31 -7.52
C GLU A 306 -6.55 0.98 -6.24
N ARG A 307 -6.57 1.87 -5.25
CA ARG A 307 -5.86 1.76 -3.97
C ARG A 307 -6.80 1.65 -2.77
N SER A 308 -8.12 1.74 -2.98
CA SER A 308 -9.09 1.56 -1.91
C SER A 308 -9.13 0.11 -1.44
N ASP A 309 -9.49 -0.09 -0.17
CA ASP A 309 -9.82 -1.41 0.37
C ASP A 309 -11.24 -1.88 -0.05
N THR A 310 -11.98 -1.02 -0.77
CA THR A 310 -13.29 -1.32 -1.34
C THR A 310 -13.15 -1.81 -2.77
N ASP A 311 -13.57 -3.04 -3.04
CA ASP A 311 -13.74 -3.53 -4.41
C ASP A 311 -15.11 -3.10 -4.94
N ILE A 312 -15.19 -2.64 -6.19
CA ILE A 312 -16.43 -2.06 -6.75
C ILE A 312 -16.71 -2.65 -8.13
N ALA A 313 -17.97 -3.08 -8.34
CA ALA A 313 -18.50 -3.45 -9.65
C ALA A 313 -19.74 -2.61 -9.99
N PHE A 314 -19.72 -2.01 -11.17
CA PHE A 314 -20.85 -1.31 -11.77
C PHE A 314 -21.56 -2.26 -12.74
N ILE A 315 -22.74 -2.74 -12.37
CA ILE A 315 -23.56 -3.68 -13.15
C ILE A 315 -24.64 -2.89 -13.88
N PRO A 316 -24.66 -2.85 -15.22
CA PRO A 316 -25.71 -2.16 -15.97
C PRO A 316 -27.11 -2.70 -15.61
N PHE A 317 -28.05 -1.80 -15.33
CA PHE A 317 -29.42 -2.15 -14.94
C PHE A 317 -30.42 -1.24 -15.65
N SER A 318 -30.63 -1.49 -16.94
CA SER A 318 -31.53 -0.68 -17.77
C SER A 318 -33.02 -0.95 -17.45
N PRO A 319 -33.89 0.07 -17.46
CA PRO A 319 -33.63 1.50 -17.73
C PRO A 319 -33.35 2.34 -16.46
N PHE A 320 -32.89 1.71 -15.38
CA PHE A 320 -32.77 2.37 -14.07
C PHE A 320 -31.40 3.01 -13.84
N GLY A 321 -30.33 2.46 -14.41
CA GLY A 321 -28.98 2.98 -14.26
C GLY A 321 -27.97 1.87 -14.03
N TYR A 322 -27.27 1.91 -12.90
CA TYR A 322 -26.37 0.85 -12.44
C TYR A 322 -26.81 0.27 -11.09
N ILE A 323 -26.60 -1.02 -10.91
CA ILE A 323 -26.42 -1.61 -9.58
C ILE A 323 -24.94 -1.52 -9.23
N VAL A 324 -24.62 -0.91 -8.09
CA VAL A 324 -23.25 -0.77 -7.59
C VAL A 324 -23.03 -1.81 -6.50
N LEU A 325 -22.16 -2.77 -6.75
CA LEU A 325 -21.79 -3.82 -5.82
C LEU A 325 -20.45 -3.48 -5.17
N CYS A 326 -20.42 -3.43 -3.84
CA CYS A 326 -19.22 -3.16 -3.06
C CYS A 326 -18.77 -4.40 -2.29
N GLY A 327 -17.50 -4.73 -2.39
CA GLY A 327 -16.80 -5.72 -1.57
C GLY A 327 -15.83 -5.04 -0.60
N GLY A 328 -15.48 -5.73 0.49
CA GLY A 328 -14.54 -5.20 1.49
C GLY A 328 -13.56 -6.27 1.96
N ARG A 329 -12.58 -5.84 2.77
CA ARG A 329 -11.58 -6.73 3.39
C ARG A 329 -12.06 -7.26 4.75
N PRO A 330 -11.82 -8.55 5.08
CA PRO A 330 -11.06 -9.54 4.30
C PRO A 330 -11.80 -10.01 3.04
N GLU A 331 -11.03 -10.38 2.00
CA GLU A 331 -11.53 -10.86 0.71
C GLU A 331 -12.61 -11.93 0.86
N GLY A 332 -13.64 -11.88 0.00
CA GLY A 332 -14.77 -12.81 0.05
C GLY A 332 -16.03 -12.26 0.72
N GLN A 333 -16.16 -10.94 0.91
CA GLN A 333 -17.36 -10.35 1.54
C GLN A 333 -17.96 -9.24 0.69
N ILE A 334 -19.28 -9.26 0.54
CA ILE A 334 -20.05 -8.15 -0.02
C ILE A 334 -20.52 -7.24 1.11
N THR A 335 -20.17 -5.97 1.02
CA THR A 335 -20.45 -4.96 2.03
C THR A 335 -21.65 -4.08 1.69
N GLY A 336 -22.01 -3.97 0.40
CA GLY A 336 -23.14 -3.17 -0.03
C GLY A 336 -23.62 -3.47 -1.45
N VAL A 337 -24.92 -3.27 -1.67
CA VAL A 337 -25.57 -3.17 -2.98
C VAL A 337 -26.35 -1.87 -3.01
N ASP A 338 -26.02 -0.99 -3.96
CA ASP A 338 -26.69 0.30 -4.14
C ASP A 338 -27.24 0.47 -5.56
N PHE A 339 -28.18 1.40 -5.75
CA PHE A 339 -28.81 1.70 -7.03
C PHE A 339 -28.44 3.11 -7.47
N TRP A 340 -27.52 3.23 -8.42
CA TRP A 340 -27.19 4.51 -9.02
C TRP A 340 -28.13 4.82 -10.19
N ARG A 341 -29.10 5.69 -9.94
CA ARG A 341 -30.21 5.96 -10.85
C ARG A 341 -29.83 6.90 -12.00
N GLU A 342 -30.48 6.74 -13.16
CA GLU A 342 -30.23 7.53 -14.38
C GLU A 342 -30.35 9.05 -14.19
N ASP A 343 -31.23 9.48 -13.30
CA ASP A 343 -31.53 10.90 -13.03
C ASP A 343 -30.77 11.48 -11.83
N GLU A 344 -30.00 10.65 -11.11
CA GLU A 344 -29.36 11.01 -9.85
C GLU A 344 -27.84 11.07 -9.94
N ALA A 345 -27.26 12.02 -9.22
CA ALA A 345 -25.82 12.07 -9.03
C ALA A 345 -25.42 11.08 -7.93
N LEU A 346 -24.33 10.36 -8.15
CA LEU A 346 -23.79 9.45 -7.13
C LEU A 346 -23.35 10.25 -5.89
N SER A 347 -23.96 9.98 -4.74
CA SER A 347 -23.71 10.74 -3.51
C SER A 347 -22.45 10.32 -2.75
N ASP A 348 -22.04 9.06 -2.89
CA ASP A 348 -20.82 8.55 -2.28
C ASP A 348 -19.58 9.09 -3.05
N PRO A 349 -18.68 9.84 -2.39
CA PRO A 349 -17.53 10.44 -3.07
C PRO A 349 -16.55 9.43 -3.67
N GLU A 350 -16.42 8.26 -3.06
CA GLU A 350 -15.50 7.20 -3.51
C GLU A 350 -16.06 6.48 -4.73
N LEU A 351 -17.35 6.13 -4.69
CA LEU A 351 -18.04 5.55 -5.84
C LEU A 351 -18.12 6.55 -7.01
N LEU A 352 -18.40 7.83 -6.74
CA LEU A 352 -18.40 8.88 -7.77
C LEU A 352 -17.02 9.03 -8.40
N ALA A 353 -15.95 8.91 -7.62
CA ALA A 353 -14.59 8.94 -8.12
C ALA A 353 -14.27 7.76 -9.02
N ALA A 354 -14.63 6.55 -8.60
CA ALA A 354 -14.52 5.34 -9.39
C ALA A 354 -15.28 5.47 -10.71
N ALA A 355 -16.53 5.94 -10.66
CA ALA A 355 -17.35 6.14 -11.85
C ALA A 355 -16.73 7.17 -12.81
N LYS A 356 -16.22 8.30 -12.31
CA LYS A 356 -15.53 9.30 -13.14
C LYS A 356 -14.26 8.76 -13.79
N LEU A 357 -13.46 8.02 -13.03
CA LEU A 357 -12.25 7.36 -13.53
C LEU A 357 -12.56 6.42 -14.71
N LEU A 358 -13.62 5.64 -14.56
CA LEU A 358 -14.04 4.64 -15.54
C LEU A 358 -14.87 5.22 -16.70
N GLY A 359 -15.12 6.54 -16.70
CA GLY A 359 -15.95 7.19 -17.72
C GLY A 359 -17.43 6.79 -17.65
N LEU A 360 -17.91 6.43 -16.46
CA LEU A 360 -19.29 6.06 -16.17
C LEU A 360 -20.12 7.22 -15.64
N ALA A 361 -19.51 8.34 -15.28
CA ALA A 361 -20.21 9.53 -14.80
C ALA A 361 -20.07 10.70 -15.77
N ASP A 362 -21.15 11.43 -16.01
CA ASP A 362 -21.12 12.71 -16.72
C ASP A 362 -20.58 13.84 -15.83
N ILE A 363 -20.56 15.07 -16.35
CA ILE A 363 -20.08 16.25 -15.62
C ILE A 363 -20.90 16.57 -14.36
N CYS A 364 -22.15 16.12 -14.30
CA CYS A 364 -23.06 16.29 -13.18
C CYS A 364 -23.01 15.11 -12.19
N GLY A 365 -22.26 14.05 -12.52
CA GLY A 365 -22.18 12.83 -11.71
C GLY A 365 -23.31 11.84 -11.96
N ARG A 366 -24.06 11.98 -13.07
CA ARG A 366 -25.11 11.05 -13.51
C ARG A 366 -24.53 9.91 -14.36
N PRO A 367 -25.18 8.74 -14.42
CA PRO A 367 -24.58 7.58 -15.07
C PRO A 367 -24.59 7.69 -16.59
N VAL A 368 -23.47 7.25 -17.18
CA VAL A 368 -23.28 6.98 -18.61
C VAL A 368 -23.28 5.47 -18.75
N ILE A 369 -24.40 4.92 -19.24
CA ILE A 369 -24.63 3.48 -19.30
C ILE A 369 -23.70 2.81 -20.33
N LYS A 370 -23.17 1.64 -19.95
CA LYS A 370 -22.35 0.74 -20.76
C LYS A 370 -23.02 -0.64 -20.79
N ASP A 371 -22.63 -1.47 -21.75
CA ASP A 371 -23.28 -2.77 -21.98
C ASP A 371 -22.76 -3.91 -21.08
N ASN A 372 -21.57 -3.75 -20.52
CA ASN A 372 -20.89 -4.79 -19.73
C ASN A 372 -20.70 -4.36 -18.27
N ILE A 373 -20.49 -5.34 -17.38
CA ILE A 373 -20.05 -5.07 -16.00
C ILE A 373 -18.68 -4.38 -16.04
N ILE A 374 -18.52 -3.32 -15.26
CA ILE A 374 -17.27 -2.58 -15.16
C ILE A 374 -16.76 -2.63 -13.74
N TYR A 375 -15.55 -3.16 -13.59
CA TYR A 375 -14.86 -3.30 -12.32
C TYR A 375 -13.85 -2.16 -12.13
N VAL A 376 -13.73 -1.69 -10.91
CA VAL A 376 -12.56 -0.88 -10.51
C VAL A 376 -11.37 -1.82 -10.44
N LYS A 377 -10.37 -1.66 -11.30
CA LYS A 377 -9.31 -2.65 -11.52
C LYS A 377 -8.51 -2.97 -10.24
N ARG A 378 -8.60 -4.22 -9.77
CA ARG A 378 -7.66 -4.86 -8.82
C ARG A 378 -7.46 -6.32 -9.23
N SER A 379 -6.25 -6.87 -9.02
CA SER A 379 -5.83 -8.17 -9.56
C SER A 379 -6.54 -9.40 -8.98
N GLU A 380 -7.29 -9.27 -7.88
CA GLU A 380 -7.81 -10.41 -7.10
C GLU A 380 -9.32 -10.31 -6.76
N GLN A 381 -10.14 -9.70 -7.63
CA GLN A 381 -11.58 -9.49 -7.40
C GLN A 381 -12.49 -10.70 -7.66
N ARG A 382 -11.97 -11.92 -7.52
CA ARG A 382 -12.67 -13.14 -7.97
C ARG A 382 -14.08 -13.27 -7.38
N TYR A 383 -14.21 -13.09 -6.06
CA TYR A 383 -15.49 -13.25 -5.39
C TYR A 383 -16.52 -12.16 -5.76
N LEU A 384 -16.07 -10.90 -5.91
CA LEU A 384 -16.92 -9.81 -6.37
C LEU A 384 -17.46 -10.10 -7.77
N SER A 385 -16.60 -10.59 -8.68
CA SER A 385 -16.99 -10.97 -10.03
C SER A 385 -18.01 -12.10 -10.04
N GLU A 386 -17.82 -13.14 -9.22
CA GLU A 386 -18.77 -14.26 -9.09
C GLU A 386 -20.17 -13.77 -8.65
N VAL A 387 -20.24 -12.88 -7.64
CA VAL A 387 -21.53 -12.30 -7.20
C VAL A 387 -22.13 -11.37 -8.25
N ALA A 388 -21.32 -10.53 -8.90
CA ALA A 388 -21.79 -9.61 -9.94
C ALA A 388 -22.39 -10.38 -11.14
N GLU A 389 -21.73 -11.45 -11.57
CA GLU A 389 -22.22 -12.35 -12.61
C GLU A 389 -23.52 -13.06 -12.19
N SER A 390 -23.62 -13.49 -10.92
CA SER A 390 -24.87 -14.04 -10.38
C SER A 390 -26.01 -13.04 -10.39
N ILE A 391 -25.76 -11.75 -10.10
CA ILE A 391 -26.76 -10.69 -10.20
C ILE A 391 -27.20 -10.51 -11.66
N VAL A 392 -26.27 -10.49 -12.62
CA VAL A 392 -26.63 -10.41 -14.05
C VAL A 392 -27.45 -11.62 -14.49
N ALA A 393 -27.08 -12.84 -14.07
CA ALA A 393 -27.85 -14.04 -14.36
C ALA A 393 -29.27 -13.95 -13.77
N TYR A 394 -29.42 -13.44 -12.56
CA TYR A 394 -30.72 -13.19 -11.93
C TYR A 394 -31.55 -12.16 -12.72
N LEU A 395 -30.96 -11.02 -13.13
CA LEU A 395 -31.65 -9.96 -13.89
C LEU A 395 -32.03 -10.38 -15.31
N THR A 396 -31.34 -11.37 -15.88
CA THR A 396 -31.64 -11.92 -17.21
C THR A 396 -32.56 -13.14 -17.15
N GLY A 397 -33.00 -13.55 -15.94
CA GLY A 397 -33.85 -14.71 -15.73
C GLY A 397 -33.16 -16.06 -15.93
N ALA A 398 -31.82 -16.06 -16.08
CA ALA A 398 -31.00 -17.26 -16.25
C ALA A 398 -30.51 -17.86 -14.92
N GLY A 399 -30.69 -17.15 -13.79
CA GLY A 399 -30.19 -17.53 -12.48
C GLY A 399 -31.24 -17.49 -11.35
N SER A 400 -30.89 -18.10 -10.22
CA SER A 400 -31.65 -18.02 -8.96
C SER A 400 -31.37 -16.71 -8.22
N THR A 401 -31.97 -16.53 -7.03
CA THR A 401 -31.60 -15.43 -6.12
C THR A 401 -30.08 -15.47 -5.89
N PRO A 402 -29.34 -14.36 -6.08
CA PRO A 402 -27.91 -14.32 -5.81
C PRO A 402 -27.61 -14.59 -4.33
N GLU A 403 -26.54 -15.34 -4.07
CA GLU A 403 -26.06 -15.64 -2.73
C GLU A 403 -24.71 -14.95 -2.51
N ALA A 404 -24.49 -14.44 -1.30
CA ALA A 404 -23.20 -13.91 -0.88
C ALA A 404 -23.06 -14.01 0.64
N ASP A 405 -21.85 -14.26 1.10
CA ASP A 405 -21.43 -14.07 2.49
C ASP A 405 -21.39 -12.57 2.85
N TYR A 406 -22.10 -12.23 3.92
CA TYR A 406 -22.27 -10.85 4.41
C TYR A 406 -22.09 -10.69 5.93
N ILE A 407 -21.43 -11.66 6.58
CA ILE A 407 -21.47 -11.85 8.05
C ILE A 407 -20.90 -10.66 8.88
N SER A 408 -20.36 -9.61 8.26
CA SER A 408 -19.78 -8.44 8.93
C SER A 408 -20.60 -7.13 8.82
N LEU A 409 -21.90 -7.18 8.53
CA LEU A 409 -22.73 -5.97 8.59
C LEU A 409 -22.95 -5.57 10.06
N GLN A 410 -22.73 -4.29 10.41
CA GLN A 410 -23.06 -3.72 11.73
C GLN A 410 -24.58 -3.70 11.94
N ALA A 411 -25.17 -4.88 12.10
CA ALA A 411 -26.60 -5.10 12.21
C ALA A 411 -26.96 -5.51 13.64
N THR A 412 -28.02 -4.89 14.15
CA THR A 412 -28.66 -5.29 15.40
C THR A 412 -29.19 -6.72 15.29
N ASP A 413 -29.32 -7.41 16.43
CA ASP A 413 -29.88 -8.78 16.46
C ASP A 413 -31.29 -8.83 15.84
N PHE A 414 -32.07 -7.77 16.00
CA PHE A 414 -33.38 -7.64 15.36
C PHE A 414 -33.28 -7.58 13.83
N GLN A 415 -32.41 -6.73 13.28
CA GLN A 415 -32.18 -6.66 11.83
C GLN A 415 -31.71 -8.01 11.27
N ARG A 416 -30.77 -8.69 11.94
CA ARG A 416 -30.30 -10.01 11.50
C ARG A 416 -31.44 -11.02 11.42
N LYS A 417 -32.30 -11.09 12.45
CA LYS A 417 -33.48 -11.97 12.44
C LYS A 417 -34.43 -11.64 11.28
N VAL A 418 -34.72 -10.36 11.07
CA VAL A 418 -35.57 -9.91 9.95
C VAL A 418 -34.97 -10.34 8.60
N TRP A 419 -33.68 -10.07 8.37
CA TRP A 419 -33.03 -10.39 7.11
C TRP A 419 -32.94 -11.90 6.85
N GLN A 420 -32.71 -12.70 7.90
CA GLN A 420 -32.77 -14.17 7.81
C GLN A 420 -34.16 -14.67 7.42
N GLU A 421 -35.24 -14.07 7.94
CA GLU A 421 -36.60 -14.41 7.53
C GLU A 421 -36.92 -13.97 6.09
N ILE A 422 -36.41 -12.81 5.67
CA ILE A 422 -36.56 -12.32 4.28
C ILE A 422 -35.83 -13.22 3.29
N ALA A 423 -34.62 -13.67 3.62
CA ALA A 423 -33.82 -14.56 2.76
C ALA A 423 -34.53 -15.91 2.50
N LYS A 424 -35.44 -16.33 3.37
CA LYS A 424 -36.25 -17.55 3.19
C LYS A 424 -37.39 -17.41 2.18
N ILE A 425 -37.74 -16.19 1.76
CA ILE A 425 -38.83 -15.96 0.81
C ILE A 425 -38.38 -16.45 -0.58
N PRO A 426 -39.01 -17.49 -1.17
CA PRO A 426 -38.55 -18.05 -2.44
C PRO A 426 -38.67 -17.07 -3.62
N TYR A 427 -37.87 -17.31 -4.66
CA TYR A 427 -37.97 -16.60 -5.94
C TYR A 427 -39.40 -16.68 -6.50
N GLY A 428 -39.95 -15.53 -6.94
CA GLY A 428 -41.31 -15.43 -7.45
C GLY A 428 -42.40 -15.51 -6.38
N ARG A 429 -42.04 -15.44 -5.10
CA ARG A 429 -42.97 -15.38 -3.96
C ARG A 429 -42.82 -14.07 -3.22
N ILE A 430 -43.90 -13.70 -2.52
CA ILE A 430 -43.98 -12.48 -1.72
C ILE A 430 -44.36 -12.83 -0.29
N SER A 431 -44.00 -11.94 0.64
CA SER A 431 -44.52 -11.95 2.01
C SER A 431 -44.94 -10.53 2.42
N THR A 432 -45.67 -10.40 3.51
CA THR A 432 -46.03 -9.09 4.06
C THR A 432 -45.18 -8.73 5.27
N TYR A 433 -45.04 -7.43 5.55
CA TYR A 433 -44.39 -6.95 6.78
C TYR A 433 -45.03 -7.53 8.06
N GLU A 434 -46.32 -7.86 8.04
CA GLU A 434 -47.04 -8.47 9.15
C GLU A 434 -46.67 -9.95 9.32
N GLU A 435 -46.64 -10.72 8.24
CA GLU A 435 -46.23 -12.13 8.26
C GLU A 435 -44.78 -12.31 8.74
N ILE A 436 -43.88 -11.39 8.38
CA ILE A 436 -42.50 -11.41 8.90
C ILE A 436 -42.50 -11.04 10.38
N ALA A 437 -43.26 -10.01 10.78
CA ALA A 437 -43.38 -9.60 12.17
C ALA A 437 -43.92 -10.73 13.07
N GLU A 438 -44.89 -11.51 12.60
CA GLU A 438 -45.44 -12.67 13.33
C GLU A 438 -44.39 -13.75 13.60
N LYS A 439 -43.42 -13.95 12.69
CA LYS A 439 -42.37 -14.97 12.84
C LYS A 439 -41.24 -14.54 13.78
N ILE A 440 -41.00 -13.25 13.92
CA ILE A 440 -39.86 -12.72 14.71
C ILE A 440 -40.26 -12.15 16.07
N ALA A 441 -41.54 -11.84 16.28
CA ALA A 441 -42.02 -11.24 17.50
C ALA A 441 -41.84 -12.21 18.69
N PRO A 442 -41.36 -11.73 19.86
CA PRO A 442 -41.32 -12.54 21.08
C PRO A 442 -42.70 -13.05 21.48
N GLU A 443 -42.76 -14.26 22.06
CA GLU A 443 -44.02 -14.85 22.54
C GLU A 443 -44.73 -13.92 23.54
N GLY A 444 -46.01 -13.63 23.28
CA GLY A 444 -46.84 -12.76 24.13
C GLY A 444 -46.84 -11.27 23.78
N GLU A 445 -46.05 -10.83 22.80
CA GLU A 445 -46.04 -9.43 22.35
C GLU A 445 -46.95 -9.16 21.13
N ASN A 446 -47.41 -7.91 20.99
CA ASN A 446 -48.27 -7.51 19.88
C ASN A 446 -47.46 -7.33 18.58
N HIS A 447 -47.56 -8.29 17.66
CA HIS A 447 -46.93 -8.29 16.33
C HIS A 447 -47.16 -7.00 15.51
N ARG A 448 -48.25 -6.26 15.75
CA ARG A 448 -48.53 -5.00 15.01
C ARG A 448 -47.52 -3.90 15.29
N ASN A 449 -46.89 -3.90 16.47
CA ASN A 449 -45.82 -2.96 16.79
C ASN A 449 -44.52 -3.29 16.06
N TYR A 450 -44.36 -4.56 15.65
CA TYR A 450 -43.17 -5.05 14.98
C TYR A 450 -43.18 -4.81 13.47
N SER A 451 -44.33 -4.71 12.80
CA SER A 451 -44.36 -4.48 11.34
C SER A 451 -43.66 -3.17 10.91
N ARG A 452 -43.75 -2.11 11.72
CA ARG A 452 -42.98 -0.87 11.48
C ARG A 452 -41.48 -1.09 11.67
N ALA A 453 -41.09 -1.85 12.70
CA ALA A 453 -39.69 -2.19 12.96
C ALA A 453 -39.11 -3.07 11.84
N VAL A 454 -39.88 -4.03 11.30
CA VAL A 454 -39.52 -4.79 10.11
C VAL A 454 -39.33 -3.87 8.92
N GLY A 455 -40.22 -2.90 8.69
CA GLY A 455 -40.06 -1.88 7.65
C GLY A 455 -38.75 -1.11 7.77
N ASN A 456 -38.39 -0.66 8.97
CA ASN A 456 -37.11 0.00 9.23
C ASN A 456 -35.91 -0.94 8.99
N ALA A 457 -36.02 -2.21 9.38
CA ALA A 457 -34.98 -3.22 9.11
C ALA A 457 -34.82 -3.51 7.61
N CYS A 458 -35.91 -3.52 6.83
CA CYS A 458 -35.86 -3.61 5.37
C CYS A 458 -35.17 -2.39 4.75
N GLY A 459 -35.45 -1.18 5.24
CA GLY A 459 -34.79 0.04 4.77
C GLY A 459 -33.30 0.11 5.13
N ALA A 460 -32.91 -0.54 6.22
CA ALA A 460 -31.52 -0.67 6.64
C ALA A 460 -30.80 -1.86 5.99
N ASN A 461 -31.44 -2.60 5.07
CA ASN A 461 -30.82 -3.71 4.36
C ASN A 461 -29.71 -3.16 3.43
N PRO A 462 -28.43 -3.48 3.69
CA PRO A 462 -27.34 -3.00 2.86
C PRO A 462 -27.14 -3.85 1.60
N LEU A 463 -27.84 -4.99 1.49
CA LEU A 463 -27.71 -5.94 0.38
C LEU A 463 -29.08 -6.23 -0.26
N PRO A 464 -29.79 -5.24 -0.80
CA PRO A 464 -30.96 -5.50 -1.64
C PRO A 464 -30.63 -6.50 -2.75
N ILE A 465 -31.64 -7.25 -3.21
CA ILE A 465 -31.52 -8.38 -4.16
C ILE A 465 -30.95 -9.66 -3.52
N ILE A 466 -29.80 -9.58 -2.84
CA ILE A 466 -29.20 -10.73 -2.12
C ILE A 466 -30.05 -11.08 -0.88
N ILE A 467 -30.37 -10.07 -0.07
CA ILE A 467 -31.45 -10.12 0.92
C ILE A 467 -32.67 -9.52 0.20
N PRO A 468 -33.62 -10.34 -0.27
CA PRO A 468 -34.63 -9.94 -1.26
C PRO A 468 -35.78 -9.14 -0.63
N CYS A 469 -35.49 -7.99 -0.04
CA CYS A 469 -36.48 -7.14 0.63
C CYS A 469 -37.54 -6.56 -0.33
N HIS A 470 -37.30 -6.58 -1.64
CA HIS A 470 -38.31 -6.28 -2.67
C HIS A 470 -39.49 -7.26 -2.64
N ARG A 471 -39.30 -8.49 -2.12
CA ARG A 471 -40.38 -9.49 -1.94
C ARG A 471 -41.33 -9.18 -0.77
N VAL A 472 -40.99 -8.20 0.08
CA VAL A 472 -41.81 -7.83 1.24
C VAL A 472 -42.75 -6.68 0.91
N ILE A 473 -44.05 -6.87 1.02
CA ILE A 473 -45.07 -5.86 0.62
C ILE A 473 -46.04 -5.52 1.75
N GLY A 474 -46.87 -4.49 1.55
CA GLY A 474 -47.92 -4.12 2.50
C GLY A 474 -49.00 -5.20 2.63
N LYS A 475 -49.69 -5.24 3.78
CA LYS A 475 -50.79 -6.20 4.07
C LYS A 475 -51.87 -6.22 2.98
N ASN A 476 -52.18 -5.06 2.42
CA ASN A 476 -53.18 -4.90 1.36
C ASN A 476 -52.60 -5.15 -0.05
N ARG A 477 -51.46 -5.86 -0.13
CA ARG A 477 -50.67 -6.08 -1.34
C ARG A 477 -50.18 -4.80 -2.03
N SER A 478 -50.08 -3.70 -1.28
CA SER A 478 -49.51 -2.46 -1.78
C SER A 478 -47.98 -2.52 -1.80
N LEU A 479 -47.38 -2.03 -2.88
CA LEU A 479 -45.94 -1.80 -2.95
C LEU A 479 -45.61 -0.57 -2.11
N VAL A 480 -44.88 -0.80 -1.02
CA VAL A 480 -44.40 0.26 -0.13
C VAL A 480 -42.96 -0.04 0.28
N GLY A 481 -42.13 1.02 0.35
CA GLY A 481 -40.75 0.98 0.82
C GLY A 481 -39.81 0.12 -0.01
N PHE A 482 -38.77 0.74 -0.58
CA PHE A 482 -37.61 0.06 -1.15
C PHE A 482 -36.49 1.08 -1.32
N THR A 483 -35.27 0.74 -0.94
CA THR A 483 -34.13 1.67 -1.02
C THR A 483 -33.86 2.10 -2.46
N GLY A 484 -34.03 1.20 -3.44
CA GLY A 484 -33.91 1.53 -4.86
C GLY A 484 -35.13 2.22 -5.48
N GLY A 485 -36.21 2.49 -4.74
CA GLY A 485 -37.46 3.04 -5.28
C GLY A 485 -38.52 1.99 -5.66
N LEU A 486 -39.78 2.43 -5.71
CA LEU A 486 -40.92 1.50 -5.92
C LEU A 486 -40.98 0.94 -7.34
N ASP A 487 -40.44 1.66 -8.32
CA ASP A 487 -40.33 1.26 -9.72
C ASP A 487 -39.36 0.09 -9.90
N ILE A 488 -38.18 0.15 -9.26
CA ILE A 488 -37.23 -0.97 -9.25
C ILE A 488 -37.85 -2.17 -8.52
N LYS A 489 -38.53 -1.95 -7.39
CA LYS A 489 -39.20 -3.03 -6.66
C LYS A 489 -40.26 -3.73 -7.50
N ASP A 490 -41.10 -2.98 -8.20
CA ASP A 490 -42.11 -3.52 -9.11
C ASP A 490 -41.46 -4.30 -10.26
N HIS A 491 -40.41 -3.74 -10.86
CA HIS A 491 -39.65 -4.41 -11.92
C HIS A 491 -39.07 -5.75 -11.48
N LEU A 492 -38.40 -5.81 -10.34
CA LEU A 492 -37.82 -7.04 -9.79
C LEU A 492 -38.90 -8.09 -9.51
N LEU A 493 -40.04 -7.70 -8.96
CA LEU A 493 -41.16 -8.62 -8.72
C LEU A 493 -41.74 -9.18 -10.02
N ASN A 494 -41.98 -8.32 -11.02
CA ASN A 494 -42.51 -8.74 -12.31
C ASN A 494 -41.55 -9.68 -13.05
N LEU A 495 -40.26 -9.38 -13.00
CA LEU A 495 -39.20 -10.24 -13.51
C LEU A 495 -39.27 -11.63 -12.88
N GLU A 496 -39.29 -11.72 -11.55
CA GLU A 496 -39.35 -13.01 -10.86
C GLU A 496 -40.64 -13.78 -11.19
N MET A 497 -41.78 -13.09 -11.25
CA MET A 497 -43.06 -13.73 -11.58
C MET A 497 -43.08 -14.29 -13.01
N GLN A 498 -42.51 -13.58 -13.97
CA GLN A 498 -42.43 -14.02 -15.36
C GLN A 498 -41.59 -15.29 -15.50
N TYR A 499 -40.41 -15.33 -14.88
CA TYR A 499 -39.53 -16.49 -14.99
C TYR A 499 -39.98 -17.67 -14.12
N ALA A 500 -40.63 -17.44 -12.98
CA ALA A 500 -41.22 -18.51 -12.18
C ALA A 500 -42.36 -19.25 -12.91
N GLN A 501 -43.05 -18.61 -13.86
CA GLN A 501 -44.06 -19.25 -14.70
C GLN A 501 -43.45 -20.15 -15.79
N ASN A 502 -42.22 -19.86 -16.24
CA ASN A 502 -41.54 -20.61 -17.30
C ASN A 502 -40.84 -21.89 -16.80
N VAL A 503 -40.75 -22.11 -15.49
CA VAL A 503 -40.10 -23.27 -14.84
C VAL A 503 -41.13 -24.33 -14.41
N ARG A 504 -42.43 -24.13 -14.69
CA ARG A 504 -43.52 -25.07 -14.32
C ARG A 504 -43.94 -26.00 -15.42
#